data_AF-A0A498M592-F1
#
_entry.id   AF-A0A498M592-F1
#
_cell.length_a   1.000
_cell.length_b   1.000
_cell.length_c   1.000
_cell.angle_alpha   90.00
_cell.angle_beta   90.00
_cell.angle_gamma   90.00
#
_symmetry.space_group_name_H-M   'P 1'
#
loop_
_entity.id
_entity.type
_entity.pdbx_description
1 polymer ?
#
loop_
_entity_poly.entity_id
_entity_poly.type
_entity_poly.pdbx_seq_one_letter_code
_entity_poly.pdbx_strand_id
1 'polypeptide(L)'
;MISRAEQSLRCTMRDVYVFQNVVDCEFSKEDLSDMVYKVKLVFNQKLMCSYDSRVGKYVGYDEYGIINANHYNNQSWKMKERKEEVETLCKANARLYIKSETRKVAPVVTVRSNGKARYGQLTTLECHAYDFYPQAINVTWLLDGSEVTGDVVSTEFMDNGDWSYQMHSYLELVLHRGVTVSCRVEHSGLEEPLVVQWGGGSGIGRAVCQRFATEGASVVVADRNEESANQTLELLSHDHRGQEHMAVGVDVSSKDSVEKLVTSIQRRYFQPPSVCVNAAGITKDEFLLKMEEDDFDKVIEVNLKGTFLVTQAVSKALVSAGAAKGSIITVGSIVGKVGNIGQVNYSSSKSGVEGLTRTAAKELSKFGIRCNCVLPGFIATPMTDKVPDKVIDKLTAIIPMGRMGEPAGGLFIG
;
A
#
# COMPACT_ATOMS: atom_id res chain seq x y z
N MET A 1 2.67 1.44 -25.59
CA MET A 1 3.73 2.11 -26.38
C MET A 1 4.59 1.02 -27.03
N ILE A 2 5.05 1.22 -28.27
CA ILE A 2 5.80 0.20 -29.05
C ILE A 2 7.05 -0.24 -28.26
N SER A 3 7.15 -1.52 -27.93
CA SER A 3 8.32 -2.09 -27.27
C SER A 3 9.53 -2.01 -28.20
N ARG A 4 10.52 -1.22 -27.81
CA ARG A 4 11.88 -1.34 -28.36
C ARG A 4 12.57 -2.48 -27.63
N ALA A 5 12.45 -3.68 -28.19
CA ALA A 5 13.40 -4.74 -27.91
C ALA A 5 14.71 -4.42 -28.63
N GLU A 6 15.68 -3.84 -27.92
CA GLU A 6 17.08 -3.87 -28.33
C GLU A 6 17.61 -5.30 -28.16
N GLN A 7 17.46 -6.12 -29.19
CA GLN A 7 18.34 -7.26 -29.39
C GLN A 7 19.35 -6.91 -30.47
N SER A 8 20.56 -6.57 -30.02
CA SER A 8 21.72 -6.39 -30.88
C SER A 8 22.13 -7.74 -31.50
N LEU A 9 21.48 -8.11 -32.60
CA LEU A 9 22.05 -9.09 -33.53
C LEU A 9 22.86 -8.32 -34.56
N ARG A 10 24.16 -8.21 -34.29
CA ARG A 10 25.17 -7.85 -35.29
C ARG A 10 25.14 -8.90 -36.41
N CYS A 11 24.40 -8.61 -37.46
CA CYS A 11 24.53 -9.27 -38.75
C CYS A 11 24.90 -8.20 -39.77
N THR A 12 26.15 -8.24 -40.23
CA THR A 12 26.65 -7.45 -41.35
C THR A 12 25.83 -7.75 -42.62
N MET A 13 24.99 -6.82 -43.06
CA MET A 13 24.43 -6.77 -44.41
C MET A 13 24.22 -5.32 -44.85
N ARG A 14 24.61 -5.04 -46.12
CA ARG A 14 24.36 -3.87 -47.00
C ARG A 14 23.45 -2.76 -46.45
N ASP A 15 23.79 -1.50 -46.69
CA ASP A 15 22.97 -0.31 -46.38
C ASP A 15 21.48 -0.52 -46.72
N VAL A 16 20.67 -0.96 -45.75
CA VAL A 16 19.23 -1.09 -45.89
C VAL A 16 18.62 0.27 -45.61
N TYR A 17 18.07 0.88 -46.66
CA TYR A 17 17.31 2.11 -46.52
C TYR A 17 15.88 1.80 -46.08
N VAL A 18 15.41 2.44 -45.01
CA VAL A 18 14.08 2.23 -44.45
C VAL A 18 13.27 3.50 -44.66
N PHE A 19 12.14 3.36 -45.34
CA PHE A 19 11.12 4.40 -45.44
C PHE A 19 9.92 4.01 -44.58
N GLN A 20 9.48 4.90 -43.69
CA GLN A 20 8.36 4.69 -42.79
C GLN A 20 7.35 5.82 -42.97
N ASN A 21 6.08 5.43 -42.98
CA ASN A 21 4.97 6.35 -42.90
C ASN A 21 4.25 6.11 -41.57
N VAL A 22 4.43 7.02 -40.62
CA VAL A 22 3.88 6.91 -39.27
C VAL A 22 2.64 7.78 -39.18
N VAL A 23 1.53 7.16 -38.79
CA VAL A 23 0.24 7.80 -38.61
C VAL A 23 -0.03 7.90 -37.12
N ASP A 24 -0.23 9.13 -36.63
CA ASP A 24 -0.63 9.40 -35.25
C ASP A 24 -2.03 10.01 -35.22
N CYS A 25 -2.87 9.53 -34.32
CA CYS A 25 -4.18 10.08 -33.99
C CYS A 25 -4.13 10.54 -32.53
N GLU A 26 -4.09 11.85 -32.29
CA GLU A 26 -3.98 12.43 -30.96
C GLU A 26 -5.32 13.04 -30.54
N PHE A 27 -5.84 12.67 -29.37
CA PHE A 27 -7.08 13.22 -28.81
C PHE A 27 -7.01 13.17 -27.27
N SER A 28 -7.78 14.03 -26.60
CA SER A 28 -7.86 14.07 -25.13
C SER A 28 -9.29 13.98 -24.60
N LYS A 29 -10.30 14.23 -25.44
CA LYS A 29 -11.71 14.21 -25.06
C LYS A 29 -12.39 12.92 -25.48
N GLU A 30 -13.29 12.40 -24.64
CA GLU A 30 -14.09 11.21 -24.95
C GLU A 30 -15.00 11.40 -26.16
N ASP A 31 -15.44 12.62 -26.42
CA ASP A 31 -16.26 12.96 -27.60
C ASP A 31 -15.45 13.05 -28.91
N LEU A 32 -14.11 12.89 -28.82
CA LEU A 32 -13.14 12.98 -29.92
C LEU A 32 -13.17 14.32 -30.67
N SER A 33 -13.77 15.37 -30.10
CA SER A 33 -13.94 16.66 -30.76
C SER A 33 -12.62 17.35 -31.07
N ASP A 34 -11.57 17.03 -30.31
CA ASP A 34 -10.22 17.60 -30.41
C ASP A 34 -9.23 16.74 -31.23
N MET A 35 -9.71 15.71 -31.94
CA MET A 35 -8.87 14.78 -32.70
C MET A 35 -7.95 15.49 -33.71
N VAL A 36 -6.64 15.19 -33.62
CA VAL A 36 -5.61 15.63 -34.53
C VAL A 36 -5.03 14.42 -35.27
N TYR A 37 -5.03 14.50 -36.60
CA TYR A 37 -4.42 13.49 -37.46
C TYR A 37 -3.07 13.98 -37.96
N LYS A 38 -2.02 13.18 -37.74
CA LYS A 38 -0.66 13.47 -38.20
C LYS A 38 -0.13 12.33 -39.05
N VAL A 39 0.65 12.71 -40.06
CA VAL A 39 1.36 11.78 -40.94
C VAL A 39 2.81 12.20 -41.00
N LYS A 40 3.72 11.34 -40.55
CA LYS A 40 5.17 11.58 -40.53
C LYS A 40 5.85 10.68 -41.55
N LEU A 41 6.58 11.28 -42.47
CA LEU A 41 7.40 10.56 -43.45
C LEU A 41 8.85 10.55 -42.99
N VAL A 42 9.33 9.37 -42.64
CA VAL A 42 10.63 9.14 -42.01
C VAL A 42 11.49 8.28 -42.95
N PHE A 43 12.71 8.73 -43.24
CA PHE A 43 13.68 7.98 -44.02
C PHE A 43 14.95 7.77 -43.19
N ASN A 44 15.38 6.51 -43.02
CA ASN A 44 16.50 6.14 -42.16
C ASN A 44 16.48 6.84 -40.79
N GLN A 45 15.33 6.74 -40.11
CA GLN A 45 15.06 7.36 -38.80
C GLN A 45 15.04 8.89 -38.78
N LYS A 46 15.27 9.56 -39.91
CA LYS A 46 15.19 11.01 -40.04
C LYS A 46 13.82 11.45 -40.56
N LEU A 47 13.14 12.32 -39.81
CA LEU A 47 11.87 12.91 -40.23
C LEU A 47 12.12 13.87 -41.41
N MET A 48 11.57 13.56 -42.58
CA MET A 48 11.72 14.38 -43.78
C MET A 48 10.64 15.45 -43.86
N CYS A 49 9.37 15.03 -43.79
CA CYS A 49 8.23 15.94 -43.79
C CYS A 49 7.04 15.33 -43.04
N SER A 50 6.11 16.19 -42.61
CA SER A 50 4.92 15.76 -41.89
C SER A 50 3.68 16.56 -42.26
N TYR A 51 2.52 15.92 -42.27
CA TYR A 51 1.21 16.56 -42.30
C TYR A 51 0.63 16.63 -40.89
N ASP A 52 -0.05 17.73 -40.58
CA ASP A 52 -0.84 17.92 -39.35
C ASP A 52 -2.20 18.48 -39.75
N SER A 53 -3.30 17.85 -39.33
CA SER A 53 -4.66 18.27 -39.72
C SER A 53 -5.03 19.68 -39.27
N ARG A 54 -4.40 20.21 -38.22
CA ARG A 54 -4.60 21.59 -37.76
C ARG A 54 -3.96 22.60 -38.71
N VAL A 55 -2.83 22.22 -39.32
CA VAL A 55 -2.10 23.04 -40.29
C VAL A 55 -2.69 22.84 -41.70
N GLY A 56 -3.20 21.64 -42.00
CA GLY A 56 -3.88 21.31 -43.24
C GLY A 56 -2.96 21.15 -44.46
N LYS A 57 -1.64 21.00 -44.25
CA LYS A 57 -0.62 20.78 -45.29
C LYS A 57 0.61 20.05 -44.75
N TYR A 58 1.41 19.49 -45.65
CA TYR A 58 2.73 18.96 -45.34
C TYR A 58 3.76 20.08 -45.11
N VAL A 59 4.62 19.90 -44.11
CA VAL A 59 5.77 20.75 -43.79
C VAL A 59 7.04 19.90 -43.89
N GLY A 60 8.04 20.37 -44.63
CA GLY A 60 9.35 19.72 -44.77
C GLY A 60 10.39 20.28 -43.81
N TYR A 61 11.31 19.42 -43.35
CA TYR A 61 12.32 19.75 -42.33
C TYR A 61 13.76 19.73 -42.84
N ASP A 62 13.99 19.22 -44.04
CA ASP A 62 15.25 19.35 -44.78
C ASP A 62 14.99 19.62 -46.27
N GLU A 63 16.05 19.82 -47.05
CA GLU A 63 15.95 20.19 -48.47
C GLU A 63 15.06 19.22 -49.27
N TYR A 64 15.28 17.91 -49.10
CA TYR A 64 14.47 16.88 -49.76
C TYR A 64 13.05 16.78 -49.17
N GLY A 65 12.90 16.98 -47.86
CA GLY A 65 11.63 17.05 -47.17
C GLY A 65 10.75 18.21 -47.65
N ILE A 66 11.34 19.36 -47.97
CA ILE A 66 10.63 20.53 -48.52
C ILE A 66 10.13 20.23 -49.93
N ILE A 67 10.95 19.61 -50.78
CA ILE A 67 10.55 19.18 -52.13
C ILE A 67 9.38 18.19 -52.02
N ASN A 68 9.48 17.19 -51.14
CA ASN A 68 8.42 16.20 -50.93
C ASN A 68 7.13 16.84 -50.38
N ALA A 69 7.24 17.75 -49.42
CA ALA A 69 6.10 18.48 -48.88
C ALA A 69 5.37 19.27 -49.98
N ASN A 70 6.12 20.00 -50.82
CA ASN A 70 5.56 20.74 -51.95
C ASN A 70 4.89 19.81 -52.97
N HIS A 71 5.51 18.67 -53.28
CA HIS A 71 4.95 17.66 -54.16
C HIS A 71 3.58 17.15 -53.65
N TYR A 72 3.48 16.82 -52.35
CA TYR A 72 2.22 16.36 -51.77
C TYR A 72 1.18 17.47 -51.62
N ASN A 73 1.59 18.69 -51.27
CA ASN A 73 0.67 19.83 -51.14
C ASN A 73 0.04 20.22 -52.48
N ASN A 74 0.72 19.98 -53.60
CA ASN A 74 0.19 20.22 -54.95
C ASN A 74 -0.81 19.13 -55.42
N GLN A 75 -0.98 18.05 -54.66
CA GLN A 75 -1.93 16.98 -54.97
C GLN A 75 -3.26 17.22 -54.25
N SER A 76 -4.22 17.86 -54.94
CA SER A 76 -5.53 18.21 -54.37
C SER A 76 -6.30 17.00 -53.81
N TRP A 77 -6.24 15.85 -54.51
CA TRP A 77 -6.87 14.61 -54.05
C TRP A 77 -6.28 14.12 -52.72
N LYS A 78 -4.95 14.20 -52.57
CA LYS A 78 -4.24 13.76 -51.37
C LYS A 78 -4.53 14.68 -50.18
N MET A 79 -4.60 15.99 -50.41
CA MET A 79 -4.96 16.95 -49.36
C MET A 79 -6.41 16.79 -48.89
N LYS A 80 -7.31 16.40 -49.81
CA LYS A 80 -8.70 16.07 -49.46
C LYS A 80 -8.77 14.78 -48.63
N GLU A 81 -8.10 13.72 -49.07
CA GLU A 81 -7.99 12.45 -48.35
C GLU A 81 -7.47 12.66 -46.92
N ARG A 82 -6.38 13.44 -46.75
CA ARG A 82 -5.78 13.75 -45.44
C ARG A 82 -6.71 14.50 -44.48
N LYS A 83 -7.69 15.24 -45.00
CA LYS A 83 -8.73 15.89 -44.18
C LYS A 83 -9.82 14.90 -43.78
N GLU A 84 -10.21 14.00 -44.71
CA GLU A 84 -11.24 12.99 -44.47
C GLU A 84 -10.77 11.91 -43.48
N GLU A 85 -9.48 11.56 -43.47
CA GLU A 85 -8.88 10.56 -42.57
C GLU A 85 -9.00 10.90 -41.07
N VAL A 86 -9.23 12.17 -40.71
CA VAL A 86 -9.57 12.54 -39.32
C VAL A 86 -10.84 11.79 -38.87
N GLU A 87 -11.86 11.74 -39.73
CA GLU A 87 -13.12 11.06 -39.44
C GLU A 87 -13.04 9.57 -39.75
N THR A 88 -12.55 9.22 -40.94
CA THR A 88 -12.67 7.86 -41.49
C THR A 88 -11.64 6.90 -40.92
N LEU A 89 -10.48 7.40 -40.45
CA LEU A 89 -9.42 6.58 -39.87
C LEU A 89 -9.29 6.85 -38.37
N CYS A 90 -9.00 8.08 -37.94
CA CYS A 90 -8.73 8.35 -36.54
C CYS A 90 -9.96 8.18 -35.66
N LYS A 91 -11.03 8.95 -35.90
CA LYS A 91 -12.24 8.86 -35.07
C LYS A 91 -12.92 7.51 -35.17
N ALA A 92 -12.95 6.92 -36.37
CA ALA A 92 -13.50 5.58 -36.57
C ALA A 92 -12.77 4.53 -35.72
N ASN A 93 -11.43 4.50 -35.75
CA ASN A 93 -10.65 3.56 -34.95
C ASN A 93 -10.67 3.90 -33.47
N ALA A 94 -10.55 5.17 -33.08
CA ALA A 94 -10.58 5.59 -31.68
C ALA A 94 -11.88 5.13 -31.00
N ARG A 95 -13.04 5.21 -31.66
CA ARG A 95 -14.31 4.70 -31.12
C ARG A 95 -14.29 3.21 -30.76
N LEU A 96 -13.45 2.40 -31.40
CA LEU A 96 -13.30 0.97 -31.10
C LEU A 96 -12.49 0.74 -29.82
N TYR A 97 -11.53 1.61 -29.52
CA TYR A 97 -10.57 1.45 -28.43
C TYR A 97 -10.81 2.41 -27.23
N ILE A 98 -11.66 3.41 -27.39
CA ILE A 98 -11.87 4.45 -26.36
C ILE A 98 -12.35 3.85 -25.03
N LYS A 99 -13.13 2.76 -25.08
CA LYS A 99 -13.58 2.05 -23.87
C LYS A 99 -12.49 1.21 -23.21
N SER A 100 -11.44 0.82 -23.93
CA SER A 100 -10.25 0.18 -23.33
C SER A 100 -9.26 1.20 -22.78
N GLU A 101 -9.23 2.42 -23.33
CA GLU A 101 -8.35 3.51 -22.90
C GLU A 101 -8.88 4.30 -21.70
N THR A 102 -10.19 4.24 -21.41
CA THR A 102 -10.80 4.85 -20.22
C THR A 102 -10.71 4.01 -18.94
N ARG A 103 -10.12 2.81 -18.99
CA ARG A 103 -9.96 1.95 -17.81
C ARG A 103 -8.96 2.57 -16.85
N LYS A 104 -9.42 3.42 -15.94
CA LYS A 104 -8.62 3.94 -14.84
C LYS A 104 -8.43 2.85 -13.79
N VAL A 105 -7.19 2.62 -13.40
CA VAL A 105 -6.81 1.70 -12.33
C VAL A 105 -6.06 2.52 -11.28
N ALA A 106 -6.62 2.57 -10.07
CA ALA A 106 -6.03 3.27 -8.95
C ALA A 106 -4.71 2.61 -8.52
N PRO A 107 -3.71 3.39 -8.08
CA PRO A 107 -2.45 2.85 -7.58
C PRO A 107 -2.61 2.14 -6.24
N VAL A 108 -1.87 1.04 -6.06
CA VAL A 108 -1.60 0.46 -4.74
C VAL A 108 -0.36 1.13 -4.17
N VAL A 109 -0.50 1.87 -3.07
CA VAL A 109 0.57 2.70 -2.50
C VAL A 109 1.10 2.12 -1.20
N THR A 110 2.42 2.00 -1.08
CA THR A 110 3.09 1.53 0.14
C THR A 110 4.19 2.49 0.55
N VAL A 111 4.33 2.75 1.86
CA VAL A 111 5.41 3.59 2.40
C VAL A 111 6.21 2.80 3.43
N ARG A 112 7.53 2.72 3.24
CA ARG A 112 8.45 1.96 4.10
C ARG A 112 9.79 2.69 4.24
N SER A 113 10.68 2.22 5.10
CA SER A 113 12.07 2.69 5.16
C SER A 113 13.01 1.72 4.47
N ASN A 114 14.07 2.24 3.84
CA ASN A 114 15.18 1.41 3.38
C ASN A 114 16.03 1.01 4.60
N GLY A 115 15.82 -0.21 5.07
CA GLY A 115 16.49 -0.71 6.28
C GLY A 115 15.92 -0.17 7.59
N LYS A 116 16.71 -0.29 8.67
CA LYS A 116 16.31 0.09 10.03
C LYS A 116 16.33 1.62 10.17
N ALA A 117 15.18 2.27 10.02
CA ALA A 117 15.02 3.68 10.36
C ALA A 117 15.38 3.92 11.83
N ARG A 118 16.28 4.87 12.10
CA ARG A 118 16.65 5.29 13.47
C ARG A 118 16.51 6.80 13.58
N TYR A 119 15.95 7.27 14.68
CA TYR A 119 15.82 8.72 14.90
C TYR A 119 17.19 9.38 15.00
N GLY A 120 17.31 10.59 14.45
CA GLY A 120 18.58 11.32 14.42
C GLY A 120 19.62 10.75 13.45
N GLN A 121 19.30 9.69 12.70
CA GLN A 121 20.10 9.20 11.58
C GLN A 121 19.41 9.54 10.26
N LEU A 122 20.23 9.76 9.24
CA LEU A 122 19.75 9.88 7.87
C LEU A 122 19.05 8.57 7.49
N THR A 123 17.77 8.66 7.17
CA THR A 123 16.92 7.54 6.78
C THR A 123 16.32 7.84 5.42
N THR A 124 16.32 6.85 4.54
CA THR A 124 15.59 6.94 3.27
C THR A 124 14.23 6.28 3.44
N LEU A 125 13.16 7.03 3.25
CA LEU A 125 11.81 6.50 3.12
C LEU A 125 11.50 6.24 1.66
N GLU A 126 10.78 5.16 1.38
CA GLU A 126 10.39 4.72 0.05
C GLU A 126 8.86 4.70 -0.02
N CYS A 127 8.29 5.43 -0.96
CA CYS A 127 6.88 5.39 -1.34
C CYS A 127 6.77 4.72 -2.70
N HIS A 128 6.15 3.55 -2.76
CA HIS A 128 5.95 2.80 -3.99
C HIS A 128 4.49 2.87 -4.41
N ALA A 129 4.22 3.29 -5.64
CA ALA A 129 2.91 3.19 -6.27
C ALA A 129 2.98 2.10 -7.35
N TYR A 130 2.11 1.09 -7.24
CA TYR A 130 2.05 -0.07 -8.13
C TYR A 130 0.75 -0.12 -8.90
N ASP A 131 0.79 -0.83 -10.04
CA ASP A 131 -0.35 -1.33 -10.81
C ASP A 131 -1.38 -0.27 -11.22
N PHE A 132 -0.93 0.96 -11.53
CA PHE A 132 -1.83 2.05 -11.90
C PHE A 132 -1.89 2.32 -13.40
N TYR A 133 -3.02 2.86 -13.85
CA TYR A 133 -3.21 3.36 -15.22
C TYR A 133 -4.26 4.48 -15.23
N PRO A 134 -4.06 5.59 -15.95
CA PRO A 134 -2.97 5.91 -16.88
C PRO A 134 -1.64 6.24 -16.16
N GLN A 135 -0.56 6.35 -16.92
CA GLN A 135 0.80 6.61 -16.41
C GLN A 135 0.93 7.91 -15.60
N ALA A 136 0.09 8.91 -15.84
CA ALA A 136 0.14 10.18 -15.12
C ALA A 136 -0.29 10.01 -13.66
N ILE A 137 0.66 10.22 -12.74
CA ILE A 137 0.49 10.17 -11.28
C ILE A 137 1.32 11.29 -10.64
N ASN A 138 0.83 11.86 -9.54
CA ASN A 138 1.58 12.82 -8.75
C ASN A 138 1.86 12.21 -7.37
N VAL A 139 3.12 12.16 -6.98
CA VAL A 139 3.56 11.61 -5.69
C VAL A 139 4.30 12.70 -4.94
N THR A 140 3.79 13.06 -3.76
CA THR A 140 4.29 14.15 -2.92
C THR A 140 4.54 13.67 -1.51
N TRP A 141 5.63 14.13 -0.89
CA TRP A 141 5.91 13.85 0.51
C TRP A 141 5.41 15.00 1.38
N LEU A 142 4.80 14.66 2.52
CA LEU A 142 4.34 15.60 3.52
C LEU A 142 5.09 15.35 4.83
N LEU A 143 5.64 16.42 5.41
CA LEU A 143 6.19 16.47 6.76
C LEU A 143 5.28 17.37 7.60
N ASP A 144 4.62 16.80 8.61
CA ASP A 144 3.62 17.50 9.43
C ASP A 144 2.54 18.21 8.60
N GLY A 145 2.12 17.55 7.53
CA GLY A 145 1.12 18.05 6.58
C GLY A 145 1.65 19.09 5.58
N SER A 146 2.90 19.53 5.71
CA SER A 146 3.54 20.46 4.77
C SER A 146 4.30 19.71 3.68
N GLU A 147 4.12 20.11 2.43
CA GLU A 147 4.85 19.50 1.31
C GLU A 147 6.36 19.72 1.42
N VAL A 148 7.12 18.67 1.14
CA VAL A 148 8.57 18.70 1.11
C VAL A 148 9.09 18.27 -0.25
N THR A 149 9.93 19.12 -0.81
CA THR A 149 10.57 18.92 -2.11
C THR A 149 12.08 18.74 -2.00
N GLY A 150 12.67 19.04 -0.83
CA GLY A 150 14.08 18.80 -0.56
C GLY A 150 14.35 17.32 -0.33
N ASP A 151 15.45 16.83 -0.91
CA ASP A 151 15.95 15.46 -0.73
C ASP A 151 14.95 14.35 -1.15
N VAL A 152 14.06 14.70 -2.09
CA VAL A 152 13.15 13.75 -2.76
C VAL A 152 13.74 13.32 -4.10
N VAL A 153 13.79 12.01 -4.33
CA VAL A 153 14.19 11.39 -5.60
C VAL A 153 13.07 10.48 -6.07
N SER A 154 12.63 10.58 -7.31
CA SER A 154 11.63 9.67 -7.88
C SER A 154 12.22 8.88 -9.04
N THR A 155 11.84 7.61 -9.17
CA THR A 155 12.22 6.80 -10.33
C THR A 155 11.45 7.23 -11.56
N GLU A 156 12.00 6.87 -12.73
CA GLU A 156 11.20 6.79 -13.93
C GLU A 156 10.08 5.74 -13.78
N PHE A 157 9.07 5.86 -14.62
CA PHE A 157 7.98 4.89 -14.68
C PHE A 157 8.48 3.56 -15.20
N MET A 158 8.09 2.47 -14.55
CA MET A 158 8.34 1.12 -15.03
C MET A 158 7.02 0.52 -15.55
N ASP A 159 7.09 -0.08 -16.75
CA ASP A 159 5.96 -0.75 -17.41
C ASP A 159 5.90 -2.22 -16.96
N ASN A 160 4.73 -2.67 -16.50
CA ASN A 160 4.50 -4.03 -16.02
C ASN A 160 4.23 -5.04 -17.16
N GLY A 161 4.11 -4.57 -18.41
CA GLY A 161 3.84 -5.39 -19.60
C GLY A 161 2.36 -5.74 -19.80
N ASP A 162 1.49 -5.28 -18.90
CA ASP A 162 0.04 -5.50 -18.91
C ASP A 162 -0.76 -4.19 -19.00
N TRP A 163 -0.11 -3.11 -19.46
CA TRP A 163 -0.60 -1.73 -19.50
C TRP A 163 -0.68 -1.03 -18.14
N SER A 164 -0.30 -1.66 -17.03
CA SER A 164 -0.12 -0.96 -15.76
C SER A 164 1.30 -0.44 -15.58
N TYR A 165 1.45 0.57 -14.72
CA TYR A 165 2.72 1.20 -14.41
C TYR A 165 3.01 1.14 -12.92
N GLN A 166 4.29 1.24 -12.58
CA GLN A 166 4.76 1.44 -11.23
C GLN A 166 5.79 2.58 -11.17
N MET A 167 5.83 3.29 -10.06
CA MET A 167 6.85 4.32 -9.78
C MET A 167 7.18 4.37 -8.29
N HIS A 168 8.42 4.70 -7.96
CA HIS A 168 8.86 4.83 -6.58
C HIS A 168 9.37 6.25 -6.33
N SER A 169 9.05 6.80 -5.17
CA SER A 169 9.61 8.04 -4.67
C SER A 169 10.37 7.76 -3.37
N TYR A 170 11.50 8.41 -3.20
CA TYR A 170 12.40 8.26 -2.07
C TYR A 170 12.55 9.62 -1.40
N LEU A 171 12.47 9.67 -0.09
CA LEU A 171 12.74 10.87 0.71
C LEU A 171 13.88 10.56 1.67
N GLU A 172 15.01 11.25 1.52
CA GLU A 172 16.07 11.20 2.52
C GLU A 172 15.83 12.27 3.57
N LEU A 173 15.71 11.85 4.83
CA LEU A 173 15.53 12.79 5.93
C LEU A 173 16.15 12.28 7.22
N VAL A 174 16.52 13.21 8.09
CA VAL A 174 16.81 12.89 9.49
C VAL A 174 15.49 12.85 10.23
N LEU A 175 15.07 11.65 10.63
CA LEU A 175 13.82 11.48 11.36
C LEU A 175 13.94 12.09 12.75
N HIS A 176 13.04 13.00 13.08
CA HIS A 176 12.87 13.56 14.41
C HIS A 176 11.61 12.99 15.06
N ARG A 177 11.62 12.86 16.39
CA ARG A 177 10.49 12.30 17.14
C ARG A 177 9.30 13.24 17.09
N GLY A 178 8.10 12.67 16.91
CA GLY A 178 6.84 13.44 16.85
C GLY A 178 6.54 14.04 15.47
N VAL A 179 7.49 13.98 14.54
CA VAL A 179 7.27 14.36 13.15
C VAL A 179 6.47 13.27 12.44
N THR A 180 5.41 13.67 11.77
CA THR A 180 4.61 12.82 10.90
C THR A 180 5.12 12.92 9.48
N VAL A 181 5.34 11.78 8.84
CA VAL A 181 5.73 11.71 7.43
C VAL A 181 4.66 10.95 6.68
N SER A 182 4.17 11.49 5.58
CA SER A 182 3.21 10.80 4.72
C SER A 182 3.53 10.98 3.25
N CYS A 183 3.14 9.99 2.45
CA CYS A 183 3.19 10.05 1.00
C CYS A 183 1.76 10.30 0.49
N ARG A 184 1.55 11.42 -0.19
CA ARG A 184 0.29 11.76 -0.85
C ARG A 184 0.39 11.47 -2.33
N VAL A 185 -0.54 10.67 -2.83
CA VAL A 185 -0.63 10.20 -4.21
C VAL A 185 -1.92 10.68 -4.84
N GLU A 186 -1.79 11.39 -5.97
CA GLU A 186 -2.91 11.83 -6.78
C GLU A 186 -2.88 11.09 -8.12
N HIS A 187 -4.00 10.50 -8.49
CA HIS A 187 -4.12 9.73 -9.71
C HIS A 187 -5.54 9.80 -10.23
N SER A 188 -5.71 9.82 -11.55
CA SER A 188 -7.04 9.97 -12.16
C SER A 188 -8.01 8.81 -11.90
N GLY A 189 -7.51 7.67 -11.39
CA GLY A 189 -8.28 6.52 -10.92
C GLY A 189 -8.67 6.58 -9.44
N LEU A 190 -8.24 7.60 -8.70
CA LEU A 190 -8.69 7.88 -7.34
C LEU A 190 -9.75 9.00 -7.37
N GLU A 191 -10.78 8.90 -6.52
CA GLU A 191 -11.77 9.97 -6.37
C GLU A 191 -11.20 11.17 -5.58
N GLU A 192 -10.32 10.87 -4.61
CA GLU A 192 -9.61 11.84 -3.78
C GLU A 192 -8.12 11.45 -3.65
N PRO A 193 -7.22 12.39 -3.33
CA PRO A 193 -5.81 12.08 -3.07
C PRO A 193 -5.64 11.04 -1.95
N LEU A 194 -4.86 9.99 -2.21
CA LEU A 194 -4.54 8.97 -1.21
C LEU A 194 -3.35 9.44 -0.36
N VAL A 195 -3.53 9.54 0.96
CA VAL A 195 -2.44 9.91 1.89
C VAL A 195 -2.05 8.71 2.74
N VAL A 196 -0.88 8.14 2.46
CA VAL A 196 -0.33 7.01 3.22
C VAL A 196 0.69 7.52 4.21
N GLN A 197 0.34 7.50 5.50
CA GLN A 197 1.27 7.90 6.56
C GLN A 197 2.31 6.81 6.82
N TRP A 198 3.59 7.19 6.78
CA TRP A 198 4.68 6.36 7.27
C TRP A 198 4.49 6.14 8.78
N GLY A 199 4.32 4.88 9.17
CA GLY A 199 4.04 4.48 10.55
C GLY A 199 2.55 4.52 10.98
N GLY A 200 1.66 5.19 10.24
CA GLY A 200 0.28 5.56 10.65
C GLY A 200 -0.72 4.41 10.87
N GLY A 201 -0.43 3.19 10.39
CA GLY A 201 -1.15 1.99 10.82
C GLY A 201 -0.26 0.75 10.90
N SER A 202 0.96 0.93 11.34
CA SER A 202 1.96 -0.14 11.38
C SER A 202 1.91 -0.97 12.67
N GLY A 203 2.69 -2.06 12.71
CA GLY A 203 2.81 -2.94 13.86
C GLY A 203 2.42 -4.38 13.58
N ILE A 204 2.40 -5.19 14.64
CA ILE A 204 2.11 -6.63 14.56
C ILE A 204 0.72 -6.88 13.96
N GLY A 205 -0.28 -6.06 14.31
CA GLY A 205 -1.66 -6.21 13.82
C GLY A 205 -1.77 -6.16 12.29
N ARG A 206 -1.24 -5.10 11.66
CA ARG A 206 -1.25 -4.96 10.18
C ARG A 206 -0.53 -6.12 9.49
N ALA A 207 0.66 -6.48 9.96
CA ALA A 207 1.44 -7.56 9.36
C ALA A 207 0.70 -8.91 9.43
N VAL A 208 0.00 -9.16 10.54
CA VAL A 208 -0.86 -10.32 10.70
C VAL A 208 -2.04 -10.28 9.72
N CYS A 209 -2.72 -9.15 9.60
CA CYS A 209 -3.83 -8.98 8.64
C CYS A 209 -3.39 -9.23 7.19
N GLN A 210 -2.28 -8.63 6.77
CA GLN A 210 -1.70 -8.84 5.44
C GLN A 210 -1.36 -10.31 5.21
N ARG A 211 -0.70 -10.95 6.19
CA ARG A 211 -0.35 -12.36 6.09
C ARG A 211 -1.58 -13.26 5.95
N PHE A 212 -2.63 -13.03 6.73
CA PHE A 212 -3.87 -13.82 6.62
C PHE A 212 -4.56 -13.60 5.27
N ALA A 213 -4.58 -12.38 4.74
CA ALA A 213 -5.10 -12.10 3.42
C ALA A 213 -4.32 -12.85 2.34
N THR A 214 -2.99 -12.87 2.40
CA THR A 214 -2.15 -13.61 1.45
C THR A 214 -2.34 -15.13 1.56
N GLU A 215 -2.71 -15.64 2.74
CA GLU A 215 -3.03 -17.06 2.94
C GLU A 215 -4.47 -17.44 2.55
N GLY A 216 -5.25 -16.52 1.97
CA GLY A 216 -6.59 -16.80 1.45
C GLY A 216 -7.73 -16.54 2.43
N ALA A 217 -7.46 -15.95 3.60
CA ALA A 217 -8.51 -15.63 4.57
C ALA A 217 -9.25 -14.34 4.21
N SER A 218 -10.55 -14.29 4.52
CA SER A 218 -11.28 -13.01 4.68
C SER A 218 -10.89 -12.40 6.02
N VAL A 219 -10.59 -11.09 6.03
CA VAL A 219 -9.93 -10.42 7.18
C VAL A 219 -10.77 -9.25 7.66
N VAL A 220 -11.00 -9.22 8.96
CA VAL A 220 -11.60 -8.08 9.66
C VAL A 220 -10.48 -7.32 10.35
N VAL A 221 -10.22 -6.10 9.89
CA VAL A 221 -9.26 -5.19 10.52
C VAL A 221 -10.00 -4.39 11.59
N ALA A 222 -9.65 -4.58 12.85
CA ALA A 222 -10.25 -3.85 13.97
C ALA A 222 -9.19 -3.00 14.68
N ASP A 223 -9.42 -1.69 14.72
CA ASP A 223 -8.57 -0.73 15.42
C ASP A 223 -9.45 0.35 16.07
N ARG A 224 -8.98 0.99 17.14
CA ARG A 224 -9.69 2.12 17.73
C ARG A 224 -9.70 3.33 16.78
N ASN A 225 -8.65 3.49 15.99
CA ASN A 225 -8.59 4.46 14.90
C ASN A 225 -9.13 3.82 13.62
N GLU A 226 -10.36 4.19 13.25
CA GLU A 226 -11.03 3.67 12.05
C GLU A 226 -10.28 4.00 10.75
N GLU A 227 -9.61 5.16 10.69
CA GLU A 227 -8.80 5.53 9.52
C GLU A 227 -7.60 4.59 9.34
N SER A 228 -6.88 4.26 10.42
CA SER A 228 -5.79 3.28 10.41
C SER A 228 -6.26 1.88 9.99
N ALA A 229 -7.47 1.50 10.43
CA ALA A 229 -8.09 0.24 10.03
C ALA A 229 -8.41 0.23 8.53
N ASN A 230 -8.96 1.32 7.98
CA ASN A 230 -9.23 1.47 6.54
C ASN A 230 -7.95 1.48 5.71
N GLN A 231 -6.91 2.20 6.13
CA GLN A 231 -5.60 2.16 5.46
C GLN A 231 -5.02 0.75 5.42
N THR A 232 -5.20 -0.03 6.49
CA THR A 232 -4.73 -1.42 6.53
C THR A 232 -5.58 -2.33 5.63
N LEU A 233 -6.89 -2.08 5.54
CA LEU A 233 -7.81 -2.79 4.66
C LEU A 233 -7.43 -2.64 3.19
N GLU A 234 -7.10 -1.42 2.75
CA GLU A 234 -6.67 -1.10 1.39
C GLU A 234 -5.37 -1.82 0.98
N LEU A 235 -4.56 -2.22 1.96
CA LEU A 235 -3.28 -2.91 1.74
C LEU A 235 -3.40 -4.45 1.72
N LEU A 236 -4.60 -5.01 1.86
CA LEU A 236 -4.80 -6.47 1.88
C LEU A 236 -4.86 -7.04 0.46
N SER A 237 -4.26 -8.22 0.27
CA SER A 237 -4.30 -8.93 -1.01
C SER A 237 -5.69 -9.50 -1.28
N HIS A 238 -6.15 -9.40 -2.52
CA HIS A 238 -7.45 -9.94 -2.97
C HIS A 238 -7.30 -11.13 -3.95
N ASP A 239 -6.18 -11.85 -3.87
CA ASP A 239 -5.77 -12.83 -4.86
C ASP A 239 -6.64 -14.11 -4.88
N HIS A 240 -7.40 -14.37 -3.82
CA HIS A 240 -8.23 -15.57 -3.71
C HIS A 240 -9.71 -15.24 -3.93
N ARG A 241 -10.37 -16.04 -4.78
CA ARG A 241 -11.79 -15.87 -5.08
C ARG A 241 -12.64 -16.01 -3.82
N GLY A 242 -13.53 -15.04 -3.59
CA GLY A 242 -14.44 -15.03 -2.46
C GLY A 242 -13.86 -14.43 -1.17
N GLN A 243 -12.64 -13.88 -1.22
CA GLN A 243 -12.13 -13.06 -0.12
C GLN A 243 -12.90 -11.75 -0.02
N GLU A 244 -13.37 -11.46 1.19
CA GLU A 244 -14.03 -10.20 1.51
C GLU A 244 -13.43 -9.66 2.80
N HIS A 245 -12.78 -8.51 2.71
CA HIS A 245 -12.21 -7.85 3.88
C HIS A 245 -13.14 -6.75 4.38
N MET A 246 -13.01 -6.37 5.66
CA MET A 246 -13.68 -5.19 6.19
C MET A 246 -12.82 -4.53 7.29
N ALA A 247 -12.98 -3.22 7.46
CA ALA A 247 -12.42 -2.47 8.57
C ALA A 247 -13.53 -2.05 9.55
N VAL A 248 -13.20 -1.99 10.84
CA VAL A 248 -14.13 -1.57 11.89
C VAL A 248 -13.40 -0.78 12.97
N GLY A 249 -13.94 0.39 13.32
CA GLY A 249 -13.56 1.14 14.52
C GLY A 249 -14.00 0.42 15.81
N VAL A 250 -13.07 0.01 16.66
CA VAL A 250 -13.36 -0.77 17.88
C VAL A 250 -12.52 -0.32 19.07
N ASP A 251 -13.19 0.04 20.17
CA ASP A 251 -12.54 0.19 21.47
C ASP A 251 -12.65 -1.11 22.26
N VAL A 252 -11.55 -1.85 22.34
CA VAL A 252 -11.52 -3.15 23.04
C VAL A 252 -11.80 -3.04 24.54
N SER A 253 -11.63 -1.86 25.16
CA SER A 253 -11.94 -1.65 26.58
C SER A 253 -13.45 -1.58 26.86
N SER A 254 -14.26 -1.35 25.82
CA SER A 254 -15.71 -1.21 25.89
C SER A 254 -16.42 -2.50 25.49
N LYS A 255 -17.19 -3.07 26.42
CA LYS A 255 -18.00 -4.27 26.18
C LYS A 255 -18.97 -4.06 25.02
N ASP A 256 -19.68 -2.94 24.99
CA ASP A 256 -20.67 -2.64 23.95
C ASP A 256 -20.00 -2.49 22.57
N SER A 257 -18.80 -1.92 22.52
CA SER A 257 -18.03 -1.81 21.26
C SER A 257 -17.63 -3.18 20.73
N VAL A 258 -17.15 -4.07 21.61
CA VAL A 258 -16.78 -5.45 21.25
C VAL A 258 -18.00 -6.28 20.83
N GLU A 259 -19.14 -6.16 21.51
CA GLU A 259 -20.37 -6.85 21.13
C GLU A 259 -20.90 -6.39 19.76
N LYS A 260 -20.80 -5.09 19.47
CA LYS A 260 -21.10 -4.53 18.14
C LYS A 260 -20.17 -5.08 17.06
N LEU A 261 -18.86 -5.18 17.33
CA LEU A 261 -17.89 -5.78 16.40
C LEU A 261 -18.33 -7.21 16.02
N VAL A 262 -18.54 -8.08 17.01
CA VAL A 262 -18.90 -9.49 16.75
C VAL A 262 -20.21 -9.59 15.99
N THR A 263 -21.21 -8.77 16.35
CA THR A 263 -22.48 -8.70 15.64
C THR A 263 -22.32 -8.29 14.17
N SER A 264 -21.47 -7.29 13.89
CA SER A 264 -21.18 -6.84 12.52
C SER A 264 -20.48 -7.92 11.69
N ILE A 265 -19.53 -8.65 12.28
CA ILE A 265 -18.86 -9.78 11.63
C ILE A 265 -19.87 -10.86 11.26
N GLN A 266 -20.71 -11.28 12.21
CA GLN A 266 -21.71 -12.31 11.96
C GLN A 266 -22.73 -11.89 10.90
N ARG A 267 -23.09 -10.60 10.85
CA ARG A 267 -23.98 -10.07 9.81
C ARG A 267 -23.33 -10.06 8.43
N ARG A 268 -22.04 -9.71 8.34
CA ARG A 268 -21.33 -9.58 7.07
C ARG A 268 -20.95 -10.93 6.47
N TYR A 269 -20.53 -11.87 7.31
CA TYR A 269 -19.96 -13.15 6.89
C TYR A 269 -20.85 -14.35 7.17
N PHE A 270 -21.99 -14.16 7.83
CA PHE A 270 -22.92 -15.21 8.25
C PHE A 270 -22.31 -16.28 9.16
N GLN A 271 -21.14 -15.99 9.74
CA GLN A 271 -20.40 -16.87 10.63
C GLN A 271 -19.54 -16.07 11.63
N PRO A 272 -19.24 -16.61 12.82
CA PRO A 272 -18.27 -16.02 13.73
C PRO A 272 -16.83 -16.13 13.17
N PRO A 273 -15.88 -15.33 13.68
CA PRO A 273 -14.49 -15.43 13.25
C PRO A 273 -13.88 -16.77 13.69
N SER A 274 -13.34 -17.53 12.73
CA SER A 274 -12.65 -18.81 12.98
C SER A 274 -11.28 -18.62 13.64
N VAL A 275 -10.61 -17.51 13.35
CA VAL A 275 -9.36 -17.09 13.97
C VAL A 275 -9.52 -15.67 14.51
N CYS A 276 -9.08 -15.45 15.74
CA CYS A 276 -9.05 -14.13 16.37
C CYS A 276 -7.65 -13.86 16.92
N VAL A 277 -7.03 -12.76 16.50
CA VAL A 277 -5.75 -12.30 17.03
C VAL A 277 -5.95 -11.03 17.83
N ASN A 278 -5.71 -11.10 19.14
CA ASN A 278 -5.80 -9.94 20.02
C ASN A 278 -4.44 -9.27 20.16
N ALA A 279 -4.22 -8.24 19.33
CA ALA A 279 -2.98 -7.49 19.26
C ALA A 279 -3.08 -6.06 19.83
N ALA A 280 -4.28 -5.63 20.28
CA ALA A 280 -4.48 -4.30 20.83
C ALA A 280 -3.68 -4.12 22.13
N GLY A 281 -3.03 -2.96 22.27
CA GLY A 281 -2.32 -2.63 23.50
C GLY A 281 -1.70 -1.25 23.51
N ILE A 282 -1.58 -0.69 24.70
CA ILE A 282 -0.97 0.61 24.98
C ILE A 282 0.10 0.50 26.06
N THR A 283 0.99 1.50 26.11
CA THR A 283 1.97 1.70 27.17
C THR A 283 1.83 3.09 27.78
N LYS A 284 2.09 3.19 29.08
CA LYS A 284 2.14 4.44 29.86
C LYS A 284 3.29 4.30 30.85
N ASP A 285 4.50 4.39 30.30
CA ASP A 285 5.72 4.09 31.05
C ASP A 285 6.04 5.21 32.04
N GLU A 286 6.21 4.85 33.31
CA GLU A 286 6.62 5.74 34.39
C GLU A 286 7.18 4.90 35.55
N PHE A 287 8.08 5.46 36.35
CA PHE A 287 8.57 4.80 37.56
C PHE A 287 7.44 4.59 38.56
N LEU A 288 7.47 3.47 39.27
CA LEU A 288 6.44 3.07 40.22
C LEU A 288 6.03 4.18 41.20
N LEU A 289 6.99 4.94 41.74
CA LEU A 289 6.72 6.01 42.72
C LEU A 289 6.01 7.25 42.15
N LYS A 290 5.95 7.38 40.82
CA LYS A 290 5.34 8.49 40.10
C LYS A 290 4.18 8.06 39.21
N MET A 291 3.86 6.77 39.20
CA MET A 291 2.81 6.25 38.34
C MET A 291 1.45 6.67 38.90
N GLU A 292 0.74 7.48 38.13
CA GLU A 292 -0.64 7.85 38.42
C GLU A 292 -1.55 6.62 38.26
N GLU A 293 -2.53 6.51 39.16
CA GLU A 293 -3.52 5.41 39.18
C GLU A 293 -4.26 5.33 37.83
N ASP A 294 -4.67 6.47 37.27
CA ASP A 294 -5.34 6.56 35.98
C ASP A 294 -4.53 5.95 34.82
N ASP A 295 -3.20 6.11 34.83
CA ASP A 295 -2.33 5.56 33.79
C ASP A 295 -2.10 4.05 33.99
N PHE A 296 -2.10 3.58 35.24
CA PHE A 296 -2.13 2.15 35.54
C PHE A 296 -3.43 1.53 35.04
N ASP A 297 -4.57 2.12 35.40
CA ASP A 297 -5.90 1.64 35.07
C ASP A 297 -6.14 1.59 33.57
N LYS A 298 -5.80 2.65 32.83
CA LYS A 298 -5.94 2.68 31.35
C LYS A 298 -5.20 1.52 30.69
N VAL A 299 -3.98 1.21 31.14
CA VAL A 299 -3.18 0.11 30.59
C VAL A 299 -3.80 -1.24 30.91
N ILE A 300 -4.28 -1.46 32.15
CA ILE A 300 -5.00 -2.69 32.52
C ILE A 300 -6.31 -2.83 31.74
N GLU A 301 -7.03 -1.72 31.57
CA GLU A 301 -8.33 -1.69 30.92
C GLU A 301 -8.23 -2.11 29.44
N VAL A 302 -7.27 -1.54 28.72
CA VAL A 302 -7.06 -1.87 27.30
C VAL A 302 -6.39 -3.24 27.16
N ASN A 303 -5.25 -3.45 27.83
CA ASN A 303 -4.40 -4.60 27.52
C ASN A 303 -4.94 -5.92 28.11
N LEU A 304 -5.52 -5.88 29.31
CA LEU A 304 -5.98 -7.08 30.01
C LEU A 304 -7.50 -7.26 29.92
N LYS A 305 -8.28 -6.27 30.40
CA LYS A 305 -9.75 -6.33 30.34
C LYS A 305 -10.22 -6.37 28.89
N GLY A 306 -9.62 -5.57 27.99
CA GLY A 306 -9.95 -5.64 26.56
C GLY A 306 -9.64 -7.00 25.94
N THR A 307 -8.52 -7.63 26.32
CA THR A 307 -8.21 -9.01 25.91
C THR A 307 -9.27 -10.00 26.37
N PHE A 308 -9.73 -9.86 27.61
CA PHE A 308 -10.82 -10.65 28.17
C PHE A 308 -12.15 -10.45 27.41
N LEU A 309 -12.55 -9.21 27.18
CA LEU A 309 -13.83 -8.89 26.54
C LEU A 309 -13.92 -9.48 25.12
N VAL A 310 -12.88 -9.28 24.30
CA VAL A 310 -12.80 -9.82 22.94
C VAL A 310 -12.78 -11.36 22.98
N THR A 311 -11.93 -11.95 23.81
CA THR A 311 -11.84 -13.41 23.95
C THR A 311 -13.19 -14.00 24.34
N GLN A 312 -13.88 -13.40 25.30
CA GLN A 312 -15.18 -13.88 25.75
C GLN A 312 -16.24 -13.77 24.64
N ALA A 313 -16.32 -12.62 23.97
CA ALA A 313 -17.33 -12.38 22.94
C ALA A 313 -17.18 -13.32 21.73
N VAL A 314 -15.95 -13.48 21.23
CA VAL A 314 -15.63 -14.42 20.14
C VAL A 314 -15.88 -15.86 20.57
N SER A 315 -15.49 -16.23 21.79
CA SER A 315 -15.72 -17.60 22.30
C SER A 315 -17.21 -17.92 22.39
N LYS A 316 -18.03 -16.99 22.91
CA LYS A 316 -19.48 -17.13 22.95
C LYS A 316 -20.05 -17.34 21.54
N ALA A 317 -19.64 -16.51 20.58
CA ALA A 317 -20.11 -16.61 19.20
C ALA A 317 -19.74 -17.94 18.53
N LEU A 318 -18.51 -18.43 18.73
CA LEU A 318 -18.04 -19.73 18.22
C LEU A 318 -18.84 -20.90 18.81
N VAL A 319 -19.03 -20.91 20.13
CA VAL A 319 -19.79 -21.95 20.84
C VAL A 319 -21.26 -21.94 20.42
N SER A 320 -21.89 -20.77 20.35
CA SER A 320 -23.28 -20.62 19.92
C SER A 320 -23.50 -21.07 18.46
N ALA A 321 -22.50 -20.90 17.60
CA ALA A 321 -22.57 -21.36 16.20
C ALA A 321 -22.29 -22.87 16.03
N GLY A 322 -21.94 -23.59 17.11
CA GLY A 322 -21.54 -25.00 17.02
C GLY A 322 -20.22 -25.23 16.28
N ALA A 323 -19.38 -24.20 16.17
CA ALA A 323 -18.14 -24.26 15.40
C ALA A 323 -17.06 -25.03 16.16
N ALA A 324 -16.71 -26.23 15.70
CA ALA A 324 -15.75 -27.13 16.36
C ALA A 324 -14.26 -26.74 16.14
N LYS A 325 -13.95 -25.62 15.48
CA LYS A 325 -12.59 -25.27 15.04
C LYS A 325 -12.29 -23.76 15.15
N GLY A 326 -12.19 -23.26 16.38
CA GLY A 326 -11.76 -21.89 16.66
C GLY A 326 -10.27 -21.78 17.03
N SER A 327 -9.63 -20.66 16.73
CA SER A 327 -8.27 -20.34 17.17
C SER A 327 -8.17 -18.91 17.69
N ILE A 328 -7.96 -18.76 18.99
CA ILE A 328 -7.74 -17.47 19.65
C ILE A 328 -6.25 -17.33 19.93
N ILE A 329 -5.66 -16.23 19.46
CA ILE A 329 -4.24 -15.91 19.64
C ILE A 329 -4.19 -14.58 20.38
N THR A 330 -3.54 -14.55 21.53
CA THR A 330 -3.33 -13.31 22.29
C THR A 330 -1.87 -12.87 22.17
N VAL A 331 -1.65 -11.56 22.19
CA VAL A 331 -0.31 -10.97 22.16
C VAL A 331 0.10 -10.52 23.55
N GLY A 332 0.94 -11.34 24.19
CA GLY A 332 1.65 -11.05 25.43
C GLY A 332 2.87 -10.15 25.19
N SER A 333 3.92 -10.36 25.97
CA SER A 333 5.25 -9.75 25.78
C SER A 333 6.25 -10.48 26.66
N ILE A 334 7.53 -10.53 26.26
CA ILE A 334 8.61 -10.97 27.16
C ILE A 334 8.65 -10.14 28.46
N VAL A 335 8.22 -8.87 28.41
CA VAL A 335 8.12 -7.97 29.56
C VAL A 335 7.12 -8.47 30.60
N GLY A 336 6.14 -9.30 30.20
CA GLY A 336 5.24 -9.99 31.15
C GLY A 336 5.91 -11.15 31.90
N LYS A 337 7.08 -11.61 31.46
CA LYS A 337 7.87 -12.65 32.13
C LYS A 337 8.96 -12.09 33.03
N VAL A 338 9.72 -11.14 32.48
CA VAL A 338 10.95 -10.66 33.10
C VAL A 338 10.79 -9.32 33.80
N GLY A 339 9.66 -8.63 33.57
CA GLY A 339 9.47 -7.25 34.00
C GLY A 339 10.26 -6.26 33.15
N ASN A 340 9.98 -4.98 33.30
CA ASN A 340 10.83 -3.92 32.78
C ASN A 340 10.71 -2.67 33.66
N ILE A 341 11.82 -1.93 33.80
CA ILE A 341 11.84 -0.71 34.60
C ILE A 341 10.88 0.32 33.97
N GLY A 342 10.04 0.93 34.79
CA GLY A 342 9.06 1.91 34.34
C GLY A 342 7.78 1.33 33.75
N GLN A 343 7.61 0.00 33.75
CA GLN A 343 6.50 -0.67 33.07
C GLN A 343 5.65 -1.52 34.01
N VAL A 344 5.48 -1.13 35.29
CA VAL A 344 4.74 -1.96 36.26
C VAL A 344 3.30 -2.24 35.81
N ASN A 345 2.62 -1.27 35.18
CA ASN A 345 1.31 -1.43 34.56
C ASN A 345 1.35 -2.40 33.35
N TYR A 346 2.26 -2.17 32.41
CA TYR A 346 2.36 -2.96 31.18
C TYR A 346 2.80 -4.40 31.45
N SER A 347 3.86 -4.60 32.27
CA SER A 347 4.30 -5.92 32.75
C SER A 347 3.14 -6.67 33.40
N SER A 348 2.43 -6.06 34.36
CA SER A 348 1.29 -6.69 35.03
C SER A 348 0.19 -7.07 34.02
N SER A 349 -0.11 -6.19 33.07
CA SER A 349 -1.12 -6.46 32.04
C SER A 349 -0.73 -7.65 31.15
N LYS A 350 0.52 -7.73 30.69
CA LYS A 350 1.00 -8.79 29.78
C LYS A 350 1.20 -10.11 30.51
N SER A 351 1.63 -10.12 31.77
CA SER A 351 1.58 -11.31 32.63
C SER A 351 0.14 -11.83 32.79
N GLY A 352 -0.80 -10.91 33.01
CA GLY A 352 -2.23 -11.22 33.12
C GLY A 352 -2.80 -11.86 31.86
N VAL A 353 -2.44 -11.33 30.68
CA VAL A 353 -2.85 -11.88 29.37
C VAL A 353 -2.41 -13.34 29.21
N GLU A 354 -1.19 -13.69 29.65
CA GLU A 354 -0.77 -15.08 29.62
C GLU A 354 -1.60 -15.98 30.54
N GLY A 355 -1.89 -15.52 31.75
CA GLY A 355 -2.72 -16.24 32.72
C GLY A 355 -4.12 -16.48 32.16
N LEU A 356 -4.74 -15.41 31.65
CA LEU A 356 -6.03 -15.43 30.95
C LEU A 356 -6.00 -16.47 29.81
N THR A 357 -4.98 -16.45 28.97
CA THR A 357 -4.90 -17.33 27.80
C THR A 357 -4.77 -18.81 28.20
N ARG A 358 -3.94 -19.11 29.19
CA ARG A 358 -3.80 -20.49 29.72
C ARG A 358 -5.10 -20.99 30.33
N THR A 359 -5.83 -20.15 31.06
CA THR A 359 -7.12 -20.52 31.66
C THR A 359 -8.19 -20.70 30.58
N ALA A 360 -8.31 -19.76 29.65
CA ALA A 360 -9.23 -19.84 28.52
C ALA A 360 -9.00 -21.10 27.67
N ALA A 361 -7.74 -21.47 27.41
CA ALA A 361 -7.40 -22.69 26.69
C ALA A 361 -7.98 -23.95 27.38
N LYS A 362 -7.89 -24.03 28.71
CA LYS A 362 -8.43 -25.17 29.47
C LYS A 362 -9.95 -25.21 29.39
N GLU A 363 -10.61 -24.07 29.57
CA GLU A 363 -12.08 -23.97 29.56
C GLU A 363 -12.69 -24.23 28.18
N LEU A 364 -12.03 -23.76 27.12
CA LEU A 364 -12.53 -23.80 25.75
C LEU A 364 -12.13 -25.06 24.99
N SER A 365 -11.20 -25.86 25.53
CA SER A 365 -10.74 -27.12 24.94
C SER A 365 -11.88 -28.10 24.63
N LYS A 366 -12.88 -28.19 25.52
CA LYS A 366 -14.08 -29.05 25.34
C LYS A 366 -14.94 -28.67 24.14
N PHE A 367 -14.78 -27.46 23.60
CA PHE A 367 -15.47 -26.97 22.41
C PHE A 367 -14.59 -27.02 21.15
N GLY A 368 -13.37 -27.57 21.23
CA GLY A 368 -12.44 -27.61 20.09
C GLY A 368 -11.80 -26.26 19.74
N ILE A 369 -11.88 -25.28 20.63
CA ILE A 369 -11.29 -23.94 20.42
C ILE A 369 -9.91 -23.90 21.08
N ARG A 370 -8.88 -23.58 20.28
CA ARG A 370 -7.50 -23.45 20.77
C ARG A 370 -7.23 -22.02 21.20
N CYS A 371 -6.52 -21.84 22.31
CA CYS A 371 -6.05 -20.53 22.76
C CYS A 371 -4.53 -20.56 22.98
N ASN A 372 -3.78 -19.65 22.35
CA ASN A 372 -2.32 -19.56 22.48
C ASN A 372 -1.88 -18.11 22.69
N CYS A 373 -0.82 -17.91 23.47
CA CYS A 373 -0.24 -16.59 23.71
C CYS A 373 1.12 -16.52 23.01
N VAL A 374 1.32 -15.50 22.18
CA VAL A 374 2.63 -15.17 21.59
C VAL A 374 3.25 -14.08 22.45
N LEU A 375 4.54 -14.23 22.80
CA LEU A 375 5.28 -13.26 23.61
C LEU A 375 6.38 -12.64 22.75
N PRO A 376 6.10 -11.53 22.04
CA PRO A 376 7.13 -10.83 21.31
C PRO A 376 8.23 -10.31 22.24
N GLY A 377 9.46 -10.39 21.76
CA GLY A 377 10.59 -9.61 22.26
C GLY A 377 10.51 -8.16 21.80
N PHE A 378 11.65 -7.57 21.45
CA PHE A 378 11.69 -6.23 20.88
C PHE A 378 11.41 -6.29 19.37
N ILE A 379 10.26 -5.77 18.95
CA ILE A 379 9.82 -5.72 17.55
C ILE A 379 9.82 -4.27 17.08
N ALA A 380 10.43 -4.00 15.92
CA ALA A 380 10.46 -2.67 15.31
C ALA A 380 9.03 -2.25 14.91
N THR A 381 8.42 -1.37 15.72
CA THR A 381 7.05 -0.87 15.55
C THR A 381 6.95 0.56 16.12
N PRO A 382 5.88 1.32 15.82
CA PRO A 382 5.66 2.65 16.42
C PRO A 382 5.66 2.67 17.95
N MET A 383 5.36 1.53 18.59
CA MET A 383 5.42 1.41 20.04
C MET A 383 6.86 1.50 20.56
N THR A 384 7.82 0.88 19.85
CA THR A 384 9.24 0.89 20.24
C THR A 384 9.97 2.15 19.80
N ASP A 385 9.43 2.90 18.86
CA ASP A 385 9.99 4.17 18.36
C ASP A 385 10.17 5.23 19.46
N LYS A 386 9.39 5.12 20.55
CA LYS A 386 9.50 6.02 21.71
C LYS A 386 10.75 5.75 22.57
N VAL A 387 11.40 4.59 22.43
CA VAL A 387 12.57 4.19 23.23
C VAL A 387 13.85 4.87 22.72
N PRO A 388 14.74 5.43 23.58
CA PRO A 388 16.00 6.04 23.14
C PRO A 388 16.98 5.08 22.43
N ASP A 389 17.73 5.54 21.42
CA ASP A 389 18.63 4.68 20.63
C ASP A 389 19.71 3.98 21.46
N LYS A 390 20.27 4.68 22.46
CA LYS A 390 21.22 4.08 23.42
C LYS A 390 20.63 2.90 24.19
N VAL A 391 19.31 2.91 24.41
CA VAL A 391 18.58 1.81 25.05
C VAL A 391 18.34 0.72 24.02
N ILE A 392 17.92 1.04 22.79
CA ILE A 392 17.77 0.07 21.69
C ILE A 392 19.07 -0.67 21.37
N ASP A 393 20.22 0.01 21.33
CA ASP A 393 21.52 -0.63 21.07
C ASP A 393 21.92 -1.59 22.21
N LYS A 394 21.68 -1.20 23.46
CA LYS A 394 21.88 -2.08 24.63
C LYS A 394 20.93 -3.29 24.59
N LEU A 395 19.68 -3.07 24.25
CA LEU A 395 18.67 -4.13 24.11
C LEU A 395 19.04 -5.07 22.95
N THR A 396 19.52 -4.53 21.83
CA THR A 396 19.95 -5.33 20.68
C THR A 396 21.17 -6.20 21.03
N ALA A 397 22.09 -5.67 21.85
CA ALA A 397 23.27 -6.42 22.29
C ALA A 397 22.93 -7.62 23.21
N ILE A 398 21.80 -7.59 23.91
CA ILE A 398 21.35 -8.72 24.75
C ILE A 398 20.45 -9.70 24.00
N ILE A 399 19.95 -9.34 22.81
CA ILE A 399 19.19 -10.26 21.95
C ILE A 399 20.18 -11.24 21.29
N PRO A 400 20.06 -12.56 21.49
CA PRO A 400 21.00 -13.53 20.92
C PRO A 400 21.11 -13.47 19.39
N MET A 401 20.03 -13.07 18.71
CA MET A 401 20.02 -12.89 17.25
C MET A 401 20.69 -11.59 16.78
N GLY A 402 21.14 -10.71 17.68
CA GLY A 402 21.80 -9.44 17.36
C GLY A 402 20.92 -8.43 16.61
N ARG A 403 19.59 -8.63 16.60
CA ARG A 403 18.64 -7.75 15.92
C ARG A 403 17.27 -7.80 16.59
N MET A 404 16.52 -6.71 16.47
CA MET A 404 15.08 -6.71 16.75
C MET A 404 14.33 -7.59 15.74
N GLY A 405 13.12 -8.01 16.13
CA GLY A 405 12.17 -8.66 15.23
C GLY A 405 11.49 -7.64 14.31
N GLU A 406 11.07 -8.11 13.14
CA GLU A 406 10.32 -7.33 12.16
C GLU A 406 8.87 -7.84 12.12
N PRO A 407 7.84 -6.98 12.04
CA PRO A 407 6.45 -7.41 11.99
C PRO A 407 6.14 -8.39 10.84
N ALA A 408 6.74 -8.19 9.66
CA ALA A 408 6.51 -9.00 8.47
C ALA A 408 7.31 -10.33 8.44
N GLY A 409 8.27 -10.51 9.35
CA GLY A 409 9.28 -11.57 9.25
C GLY A 409 8.83 -12.98 9.62
N GLY A 410 7.55 -13.22 9.93
CA GLY A 410 7.01 -14.55 10.27
C GLY A 410 7.53 -15.17 11.58
N LEU A 411 8.59 -14.63 12.18
CA LEU A 411 9.06 -14.93 13.52
C LEU A 411 8.76 -13.75 14.44
N PHE A 412 7.60 -13.82 15.11
CA PHE A 412 7.27 -12.99 16.28
C PHE A 412 8.05 -13.41 17.54
N ILE A 413 9.21 -14.03 17.36
CA ILE A 413 10.06 -14.62 18.39
C ILE A 413 11.45 -14.04 18.16
N GLY A 414 11.79 -12.99 18.91
CA GLY A 414 13.13 -12.43 19.01
C GLY A 414 13.63 -12.59 20.43
#